data_AF-A0A660LF25-F1
#
_entry.id   AF-A0A660LF25-F1
#
_cell.length_a   1.000
_cell.length_b   1.000
_cell.length_c   1.000
_cell.angle_alpha   90.00
_cell.angle_beta   90.00
_cell.angle_gamma   90.00
#
_symmetry.space_group_name_H-M   'P 1'
#
loop_
_entity.id
_entity.type
_entity.pdbx_description
1 polymer ?
#
loop_
_entity_poly.entity_id
_entity_poly.type
_entity_poly.pdbx_seq_one_letter_code
_entity_poly.pdbx_strand_id
1 'polypeptide(L)'
;MPICRFAAEPPQGGLPADETLKAEFLAACLRIETDPDDPELGEAGEITWFPDRTWSGRTYVPATARTSTGLELFGYVSFAPGDEPSELYAFADYTPDVADDHPEWRMDISQEVIGSWRGDNGDVAAMTLIWGVPFERRGRMVSALLGETAVDETTLVGDHFTLLAPDDYGGEYLSVVLQDAAGNELLRESLYEDE
;
A
#
# COMPACT_ATOMS: atom_id res chain seq x y z
N MET A 1 11.04 23.23 0.51
CA MET A 1 12.04 22.15 0.62
C MET A 1 11.89 21.27 -0.60
N PRO A 2 12.96 20.85 -1.30
CA PRO A 2 12.79 19.90 -2.39
C PRO A 2 12.36 18.55 -1.83
N ILE A 3 11.45 17.90 -2.53
CA ILE A 3 10.93 16.58 -2.20
C ILE A 3 10.90 15.71 -3.47
N CYS A 4 11.14 14.42 -3.31
CA CYS A 4 10.96 13.46 -4.40
C CYS A 4 9.48 13.42 -4.81
N ARG A 5 9.21 13.54 -6.11
CA ARG A 5 7.86 13.45 -6.66
C ARG A 5 7.85 12.41 -7.76
N PHE A 6 6.79 11.61 -7.80
CA PHE A 6 6.55 10.55 -8.77
C PHE A 6 7.73 9.58 -8.80
N ALA A 7 8.08 9.07 -7.61
CA ALA A 7 9.23 8.19 -7.42
C ALA A 7 9.04 6.82 -8.07
N ALA A 8 7.79 6.41 -8.27
CA ALA A 8 7.45 5.14 -8.87
C ALA A 8 8.03 5.01 -10.28
N GLU A 9 8.71 3.91 -10.52
CA GLU A 9 9.22 3.53 -11.82
C GLU A 9 8.07 2.95 -12.67
N PRO A 10 8.11 3.11 -14.00
CA PRO A 10 7.17 2.42 -14.90
C PRO A 10 7.21 0.90 -14.68
N PRO A 11 6.14 0.16 -14.99
CA PRO A 11 6.15 -1.31 -14.94
C PRO A 11 7.34 -1.91 -15.73
N GLN A 12 8.09 -2.82 -15.09
CA GLN A 12 9.39 -3.30 -15.59
C GLN A 12 9.35 -4.74 -16.19
N GLY A 13 8.18 -5.36 -16.33
CA GLY A 13 8.11 -6.73 -16.86
C GLY A 13 6.81 -7.46 -16.51
N GLY A 14 6.83 -8.78 -16.62
CA GLY A 14 5.74 -9.64 -16.17
C GLY A 14 5.80 -9.89 -14.66
N LEU A 15 4.64 -10.20 -14.07
CA LEU A 15 4.56 -10.68 -12.70
C LEU A 15 5.04 -12.14 -12.60
N PRO A 16 5.50 -12.60 -11.42
CA PRO A 16 5.62 -14.03 -11.14
C PRO A 16 4.28 -14.74 -11.37
N ALA A 17 4.31 -16.07 -11.53
CA ALA A 17 3.09 -16.85 -11.60
C ALA A 17 2.23 -16.64 -10.34
N ASP A 18 0.90 -16.60 -10.50
CA ASP A 18 -0.06 -16.36 -9.43
C ASP A 18 0.13 -17.33 -8.26
N GLU A 19 0.43 -18.60 -8.54
CA GLU A 19 0.71 -19.61 -7.53
C GLU A 19 1.98 -19.28 -6.71
N THR A 20 2.99 -18.68 -7.34
CA THR A 20 4.22 -18.24 -6.68
C THR A 20 3.94 -17.04 -5.78
N LEU A 21 3.23 -16.02 -6.27
CA LEU A 21 2.83 -14.87 -5.45
C LEU A 21 2.03 -15.31 -4.23
N LYS A 22 1.04 -16.17 -4.43
CA LYS A 22 0.22 -16.73 -3.36
C LYS A 22 1.05 -17.52 -2.35
N ALA A 23 1.96 -18.37 -2.80
CA ALA A 23 2.80 -19.17 -1.91
C ALA A 23 3.70 -18.28 -1.03
N GLU A 24 4.35 -17.27 -1.62
CA GLU A 24 5.22 -16.35 -0.88
C GLU A 24 4.46 -15.52 0.15
N PHE A 25 3.31 -14.96 -0.22
CA PHE A 25 2.49 -14.18 0.71
C PHE A 25 1.99 -15.04 1.87
N LEU A 26 1.40 -16.21 1.60
CA LEU A 26 0.94 -17.11 2.66
C LEU A 26 2.09 -17.58 3.56
N ALA A 27 3.29 -17.81 3.00
CA ALA A 27 4.46 -18.13 3.77
C ALA A 27 4.92 -16.97 4.67
N ALA A 28 4.68 -15.71 4.30
CA ALA A 28 4.89 -14.56 5.16
C ALA A 28 3.83 -14.48 6.27
N CYS A 29 2.55 -14.69 5.96
CA CYS A 29 1.48 -14.71 6.96
C CYS A 29 1.73 -15.77 8.05
N LEU A 30 2.24 -16.94 7.68
CA LEU A 30 2.61 -18.01 8.64
C LEU A 30 3.80 -17.65 9.55
N ARG A 31 4.56 -16.60 9.22
CA ARG A 31 5.70 -16.11 10.00
C ARG A 31 5.35 -14.97 10.94
N ILE A 32 4.10 -14.48 10.91
CA ILE A 32 3.63 -13.43 11.81
C ILE A 32 3.73 -13.96 13.25
N GLU A 33 4.40 -13.19 14.10
CA GLU A 33 4.47 -13.43 15.54
C GLU A 33 3.36 -12.63 16.21
N THR A 34 2.45 -13.30 16.92
CA THR A 34 1.38 -12.67 17.71
C THR A 34 1.77 -12.62 19.17
N ASP A 35 1.47 -11.54 19.88
CA ASP A 35 1.66 -11.50 21.32
C ASP A 35 0.63 -12.42 22.02
N PRO A 36 0.94 -12.98 23.20
CA PRO A 36 0.00 -13.84 23.92
C PRO A 36 -1.33 -13.18 24.30
N ASP A 37 -1.35 -11.84 24.32
CA ASP A 37 -2.54 -11.02 24.63
C ASP A 37 -3.34 -10.64 23.36
N ASP A 38 -2.81 -10.94 22.17
CA ASP A 38 -3.48 -10.68 20.89
C ASP A 38 -4.55 -11.74 20.58
N PRO A 39 -5.58 -11.38 19.77
CA PRO A 39 -6.52 -12.37 19.26
C PRO A 39 -5.82 -13.43 18.40
N GLU A 40 -6.38 -14.64 18.40
CA GLU A 40 -5.89 -15.71 17.53
C GLU A 40 -6.03 -15.29 16.05
N LEU A 41 -4.94 -15.40 15.30
CA LEU A 41 -4.88 -14.96 13.90
C LEU A 41 -5.82 -15.75 12.98
N GLY A 42 -6.07 -17.02 13.27
CA GLY A 42 -6.87 -17.90 12.42
C GLY A 42 -6.20 -18.28 11.10
N GLU A 43 -7.00 -18.76 10.16
CA GLU A 43 -6.55 -19.17 8.81
C GLU A 43 -6.77 -18.04 7.80
N ALA A 44 -5.82 -17.81 6.90
CA ALA A 44 -5.95 -16.84 5.82
C ALA A 44 -7.05 -17.27 4.82
N GLY A 45 -7.93 -16.34 4.47
CA GLY A 45 -9.00 -16.52 3.49
C GLY A 45 -8.55 -16.31 2.04
N GLU A 46 -9.46 -15.80 1.22
CA GLU A 46 -9.14 -15.40 -0.16
C GLU A 46 -8.23 -14.16 -0.16
N ILE A 47 -7.21 -14.18 -1.02
CA ILE A 47 -6.26 -13.08 -1.15
C ILE A 47 -6.77 -12.13 -2.22
N THR A 48 -6.91 -10.88 -1.83
CA THR A 48 -7.15 -9.75 -2.73
C THR A 48 -5.82 -9.12 -3.10
N TRP A 49 -5.51 -9.08 -4.39
CA TRP A 49 -4.28 -8.47 -4.91
C TRP A 49 -4.54 -7.05 -5.42
N PHE A 50 -3.57 -6.17 -5.16
CA PHE A 50 -3.60 -4.77 -5.60
C PHE A 50 -2.66 -4.56 -6.79
N PRO A 51 -2.84 -3.47 -7.58
CA PRO A 51 -1.93 -3.14 -8.67
C PRO A 51 -0.48 -3.07 -8.21
N ASP A 52 0.45 -3.49 -9.05
CA ASP A 52 1.86 -3.41 -8.70
C ASP A 52 2.39 -1.97 -8.74
N ARG A 53 3.46 -1.72 -7.99
CA ARG A 53 4.24 -0.48 -8.03
C ARG A 53 5.72 -0.81 -7.99
N THR A 54 6.53 -0.14 -8.80
CA THR A 54 7.97 -0.40 -8.86
C THR A 54 8.76 0.77 -8.29
N TRP A 55 9.79 0.48 -7.49
CA TRP A 55 10.71 1.49 -6.96
C TRP A 55 12.03 0.87 -6.54
N SER A 56 13.11 1.60 -6.83
CA SER A 56 14.48 1.21 -6.50
C SER A 56 14.84 -0.17 -7.05
N GLY A 57 14.39 -0.46 -8.28
CA GLY A 57 14.66 -1.73 -8.96
C GLY A 57 13.90 -2.94 -8.42
N ARG A 58 12.85 -2.74 -7.61
CA ARG A 58 11.96 -3.81 -7.15
C ARG A 58 10.50 -3.49 -7.47
N THR A 59 9.75 -4.49 -7.89
CA THR A 59 8.30 -4.41 -8.06
C THR A 59 7.63 -4.98 -6.83
N TYR A 60 6.62 -4.30 -6.32
CA TYR A 60 5.84 -4.64 -5.14
C TYR A 60 4.39 -4.91 -5.56
N VAL A 61 3.84 -6.03 -5.13
CA VAL A 61 2.46 -6.45 -5.37
C VAL A 61 1.78 -6.57 -4.01
N PRO A 62 1.00 -5.56 -3.60
CA PRO A 62 0.31 -5.59 -2.30
C PRO A 62 -0.84 -6.59 -2.30
N ALA A 63 -1.17 -7.06 -1.10
CA ALA A 63 -2.25 -8.00 -0.86
C ALA A 63 -2.91 -7.77 0.49
N THR A 64 -4.20 -8.10 0.55
CA THR A 64 -4.94 -8.29 1.81
C THR A 64 -5.69 -9.62 1.81
N ALA A 65 -5.97 -10.16 2.99
CA ALA A 65 -6.82 -11.34 3.15
C ALA A 65 -7.52 -11.34 4.51
N ARG A 66 -8.85 -11.52 4.52
CA ARG A 66 -9.60 -11.72 5.76
C ARG A 66 -9.25 -13.09 6.36
N THR A 67 -9.10 -13.14 7.68
CA THR A 67 -8.85 -14.38 8.41
C THR A 67 -10.15 -15.04 8.88
N SER A 68 -10.09 -16.33 9.23
CA SER A 68 -11.23 -17.06 9.80
C SER A 68 -11.72 -16.51 11.16
N THR A 69 -10.92 -15.70 11.85
CA THR A 69 -11.26 -15.05 13.12
C THR A 69 -11.73 -13.60 12.94
N GLY A 70 -11.74 -13.07 11.72
CA GLY A 70 -12.24 -11.73 11.40
C GLY A 70 -11.19 -10.62 11.46
N LEU A 71 -9.92 -10.94 11.66
CA LEU A 71 -8.79 -10.03 11.46
C LEU A 71 -8.46 -9.90 9.97
N GLU A 72 -7.73 -8.86 9.60
CA GLU A 72 -7.20 -8.70 8.24
C GLU A 72 -5.69 -8.90 8.22
N LEU A 73 -5.23 -9.75 7.31
CA LEU A 73 -3.82 -9.84 6.91
C LEU A 73 -3.57 -8.80 5.82
N PHE A 74 -2.49 -8.05 5.92
CA PHE A 74 -2.07 -7.11 4.89
C PHE A 74 -0.56 -7.22 4.66
N GLY A 75 -0.10 -6.88 3.45
CA GLY A 75 1.31 -6.86 3.13
C GLY A 75 1.58 -6.85 1.64
N TYR A 76 2.72 -7.38 1.22
CA TYR A 76 3.11 -7.42 -0.19
C TYR A 76 4.10 -8.54 -0.49
N VAL A 77 4.13 -8.92 -1.77
CA VAL A 77 5.26 -9.66 -2.36
C VAL A 77 6.05 -8.72 -3.24
N SER A 78 7.37 -8.75 -3.12
CA SER A 78 8.29 -7.97 -3.95
C SER A 78 9.32 -8.85 -4.64
N PHE A 79 9.79 -8.41 -5.79
CA PHE A 79 10.79 -9.13 -6.58
C PHE A 79 11.64 -8.16 -7.42
N ALA A 80 12.82 -8.61 -7.82
CA ALA A 80 13.60 -7.95 -8.85
C ALA A 80 12.99 -8.28 -10.24
N PRO A 81 12.60 -7.27 -11.05
CA PRO A 81 11.99 -7.49 -12.34
C PRO A 81 13.01 -7.97 -13.38
N GLY A 82 12.53 -8.65 -14.41
CA GLY A 82 13.33 -9.22 -15.50
C GLY A 82 12.49 -10.14 -16.39
N ASP A 83 13.11 -10.80 -17.36
CA ASP A 83 12.44 -11.82 -18.19
C ASP A 83 11.84 -12.93 -17.33
N GLU A 84 12.55 -13.29 -16.25
CA GLU A 84 12.06 -14.13 -15.16
C GLU A 84 12.23 -13.36 -13.84
N PRO A 85 11.12 -13.04 -13.14
CA PRO A 85 11.17 -12.43 -11.81
C PRO A 85 12.03 -13.22 -10.83
N SER A 86 12.82 -12.51 -10.01
CA SER A 86 13.77 -13.13 -9.09
C SER A 86 13.84 -12.40 -7.74
N GLU A 87 14.64 -12.92 -6.80
CA GLU A 87 14.83 -12.31 -5.48
C GLU A 87 13.50 -12.03 -4.75
N LEU A 88 12.60 -13.02 -4.74
CA LEU A 88 11.32 -12.86 -4.08
C LEU A 88 11.49 -12.59 -2.59
N TYR A 89 10.69 -11.67 -2.09
CA TYR A 89 10.58 -11.32 -0.68
C TYR A 89 9.12 -10.99 -0.39
N ALA A 90 8.59 -11.49 0.72
CA ALA A 90 7.24 -11.18 1.17
C ALA A 90 7.24 -10.67 2.60
N PHE A 91 6.47 -9.60 2.80
CA PHE A 91 6.12 -9.02 4.09
C PHE A 91 4.63 -9.23 4.31
N ALA A 92 4.25 -9.54 5.54
CA ALA A 92 2.86 -9.61 5.97
C ALA A 92 2.79 -9.23 7.45
N ASP A 93 1.71 -8.55 7.80
CA ASP A 93 1.29 -8.26 9.17
C ASP A 93 -0.24 -8.37 9.24
N TYR A 94 -0.82 -8.04 10.38
CA TYR A 94 -2.26 -8.12 10.59
C TYR A 94 -2.82 -6.95 11.39
N THR A 95 -4.11 -6.70 11.21
CA THR A 95 -4.86 -5.67 11.94
C THR A 95 -6.23 -6.17 12.38
N PRO A 96 -6.72 -5.78 13.57
CA PRO A 96 -8.12 -5.96 13.95
C PRO A 96 -9.03 -4.88 13.35
N ASP A 97 -8.49 -3.74 12.92
CA ASP A 97 -9.26 -2.61 12.42
C ASP A 97 -9.58 -2.83 10.94
N VAL A 98 -10.87 -3.01 10.66
CA VAL A 98 -11.36 -3.51 9.38
C VAL A 98 -12.51 -2.65 8.90
N ALA A 99 -12.59 -2.40 7.59
CA ALA A 99 -13.59 -1.48 7.04
C ALA A 99 -15.05 -1.81 7.41
N ASP A 100 -15.37 -3.10 7.63
CA ASP A 100 -16.71 -3.54 8.05
C ASP A 100 -17.14 -2.96 9.42
N ASP A 101 -16.17 -2.71 10.30
CA ASP A 101 -16.39 -2.19 11.66
C ASP A 101 -16.27 -0.65 11.74
N HIS A 102 -15.84 -0.01 10.65
CA HIS A 102 -15.60 1.43 10.54
C HIS A 102 -16.43 2.08 9.42
N PRO A 103 -17.76 2.23 9.60
CA PRO A 103 -18.64 2.80 8.58
C PRO A 103 -18.37 4.28 8.25
N GLU A 104 -17.60 4.96 9.09
CA GLU A 104 -17.12 6.32 8.86
C GLU A 104 -15.96 6.41 7.87
N TRP A 105 -15.20 5.32 7.70
CA TRP A 105 -14.11 5.29 6.73
C TRP A 105 -14.66 5.44 5.32
N ARG A 106 -13.94 6.18 4.49
CA ARG A 106 -14.30 6.35 3.07
C ARG A 106 -13.37 5.62 2.12
N MET A 107 -12.26 5.11 2.64
CA MET A 107 -11.32 4.23 1.99
C MET A 107 -10.86 3.20 3.00
N ASP A 108 -10.68 1.97 2.53
CA ASP A 108 -9.87 0.97 3.23
C ASP A 108 -8.42 1.13 2.76
N ILE A 109 -7.51 1.51 3.65
CA ILE A 109 -6.12 1.82 3.30
C ILE A 109 -5.17 1.03 4.19
N SER A 110 -4.22 0.36 3.56
CA SER A 110 -3.05 -0.21 4.21
C SER A 110 -1.78 0.49 3.70
N GLN A 111 -0.74 0.48 4.54
CA GLN A 111 0.56 1.03 4.19
C GLN A 111 1.70 0.22 4.79
N GLU A 112 2.89 0.34 4.19
CA GLU A 112 4.13 -0.18 4.75
C GLU A 112 5.35 0.64 4.29
N VAL A 113 6.30 0.86 5.18
CA VAL A 113 7.56 1.57 4.87
C VAL A 113 8.54 0.60 4.20
N ILE A 114 8.80 0.80 2.92
CA ILE A 114 9.65 -0.09 2.09
C ILE A 114 11.07 0.44 1.89
N GLY A 115 11.37 1.64 2.39
CA GLY A 115 12.70 2.22 2.29
C GLY A 115 12.76 3.65 2.80
N SER A 116 13.81 4.37 2.39
CA SER A 116 13.97 5.78 2.73
C SER A 116 14.53 6.58 1.56
N TRP A 117 14.15 7.86 1.49
CA TRP A 117 14.70 8.82 0.55
C TRP A 117 15.39 9.94 1.30
N ARG A 118 16.63 10.26 0.89
CA ARG A 118 17.42 11.32 1.52
C ARG A 118 17.17 12.65 0.82
N GLY A 119 16.65 13.59 1.58
CA GLY A 119 16.48 14.98 1.20
C GLY A 119 17.70 15.84 1.50
N ASP A 120 17.51 17.16 1.42
CA ASP A 120 18.54 18.14 1.74
C ASP A 120 18.79 18.22 3.25
N ASN A 121 19.92 18.81 3.65
CA ASN A 121 20.27 19.10 5.06
C ASN A 121 20.27 17.90 6.03
N GLY A 122 20.24 16.67 5.51
CA GLY A 122 20.22 15.45 6.31
C GLY A 122 18.81 14.94 6.63
N ASP A 123 17.77 15.59 6.12
CA ASP A 123 16.39 15.16 6.28
C ASP A 123 16.14 13.88 5.48
N VAL A 124 15.33 12.98 6.03
CA VAL A 124 15.05 11.67 5.44
C VAL A 124 13.54 11.43 5.48
N ALA A 125 12.96 11.12 4.32
CA ALA A 125 11.58 10.70 4.21
C ALA A 125 11.50 9.17 4.29
N ALA A 126 10.44 8.65 4.92
CA ALA A 126 10.07 7.25 4.80
C ALA A 126 9.48 7.02 3.40
N MET A 127 9.97 6.04 2.65
CA MET A 127 9.34 5.68 1.39
C MET A 127 8.28 4.62 1.66
N THR A 128 7.03 5.03 1.48
CA THR A 128 5.86 4.27 1.91
C THR A 128 5.10 3.74 0.70
N LEU A 129 4.83 2.44 0.71
CA LEU A 129 3.90 1.77 -0.20
C LEU A 129 2.50 1.89 0.41
N ILE A 130 1.53 2.35 -0.36
CA ILE A 130 0.16 2.61 0.11
C ILE A 130 -0.80 1.94 -0.86
N TRP A 131 -1.76 1.16 -0.38
CA TRP A 131 -2.74 0.50 -1.22
C TRP A 131 -4.10 0.48 -0.55
N GLY A 132 -5.16 0.37 -1.35
CA GLY A 132 -6.49 0.44 -0.78
C GLY A 132 -7.64 0.43 -1.77
N VAL A 133 -8.83 0.54 -1.21
CA VAL A 133 -10.11 0.51 -1.91
C VAL A 133 -10.97 1.71 -1.47
N PRO A 134 -11.23 2.70 -2.35
CA PRO A 134 -12.18 3.77 -2.06
C PRO A 134 -13.63 3.27 -2.18
N PHE A 135 -14.49 3.73 -1.28
CA PHE A 135 -15.92 3.36 -1.29
C PHE A 135 -16.78 4.26 -2.20
N GLU A 136 -16.23 5.37 -2.69
CA GLU A 136 -16.89 6.26 -3.65
C GLU A 136 -16.69 5.80 -5.11
N ARG A 137 -17.79 5.34 -5.73
CA ARG A 137 -17.83 4.74 -7.07
C ARG A 137 -17.46 5.71 -8.22
N ARG A 138 -17.52 7.02 -7.98
CA ARG A 138 -17.14 8.05 -8.97
C ARG A 138 -15.64 8.26 -9.09
N GLY A 139 -14.84 7.71 -8.18
CA GLY A 139 -13.39 7.79 -8.20
C GLY A 139 -12.78 7.23 -9.49
N ARG A 140 -11.72 7.87 -9.98
CA ARG A 140 -10.97 7.47 -11.18
C ARG A 140 -9.47 7.51 -10.98
N MET A 141 -9.00 8.50 -10.24
CA MET A 141 -7.59 8.71 -9.95
C MET A 141 -7.40 8.86 -8.45
N VAL A 142 -6.27 8.38 -7.96
CA VAL A 142 -5.85 8.51 -6.57
C VAL A 142 -4.49 9.19 -6.55
N SER A 143 -4.33 10.16 -5.65
CA SER A 143 -3.10 10.92 -5.46
C SER A 143 -2.61 10.77 -4.03
N ALA A 144 -1.30 10.59 -3.84
CA ALA A 144 -0.62 10.83 -2.57
C ALA A 144 -0.18 12.29 -2.52
N LEU A 145 -0.64 13.03 -1.52
CA LEU A 145 -0.24 14.41 -1.26
C LEU A 145 0.62 14.47 0.00
N LEU A 146 1.79 15.12 -0.08
CA LEU A 146 2.51 15.57 1.10
C LEU A 146 2.24 17.06 1.29
N GLY A 147 1.50 17.40 2.35
CA GLY A 147 0.83 18.69 2.47
C GLY A 147 -0.09 18.93 1.26
N GLU A 148 0.18 20.00 0.50
CA GLU A 148 -0.58 20.34 -0.72
C GLU A 148 0.09 19.83 -2.02
N THR A 149 1.20 19.10 -1.92
CA THR A 149 2.00 18.70 -3.09
C THR A 149 1.72 17.26 -3.47
N ALA A 150 1.22 17.02 -4.68
CA ALA A 150 1.13 15.67 -5.23
C ALA A 150 2.52 15.06 -5.45
N VAL A 151 2.78 13.97 -4.75
CA VAL A 151 4.06 13.24 -4.75
C VAL A 151 3.95 11.86 -5.39
N ASP A 152 2.75 11.30 -5.56
CA ASP A 152 2.49 10.17 -6.45
C ASP A 152 1.04 10.16 -6.93
N GLU A 153 0.78 9.56 -8.09
CA GLU A 153 -0.56 9.48 -8.68
C GLU A 153 -0.76 8.16 -9.45
N THR A 154 -1.98 7.64 -9.43
CA THR A 154 -2.37 6.46 -10.21
C THR A 154 -3.86 6.43 -10.54
N THR A 155 -4.23 5.72 -11.60
CA THR A 155 -5.64 5.39 -11.87
C THR A 155 -6.07 4.16 -11.09
N LEU A 156 -7.35 4.10 -10.71
CA LEU A 156 -7.92 2.87 -10.17
C LEU A 156 -7.90 1.74 -11.20
N VAL A 157 -7.55 0.54 -10.77
CA VAL A 157 -7.70 -0.71 -11.53
C VAL A 157 -8.85 -1.48 -10.91
N GLY A 158 -9.99 -1.50 -11.59
CA GLY A 158 -11.25 -1.84 -10.93
C GLY A 158 -11.56 -0.79 -9.87
N ASP A 159 -11.55 -1.21 -8.62
CA ASP A 159 -11.71 -0.41 -7.40
C ASP A 159 -10.46 -0.39 -6.52
N HIS A 160 -9.31 -0.87 -7.02
CA HIS A 160 -8.07 -0.95 -6.24
C HIS A 160 -7.04 0.08 -6.72
N PHE A 161 -6.21 0.58 -5.81
CA PHE A 161 -5.03 1.40 -6.13
C PHE A 161 -3.79 0.96 -5.36
N THR A 162 -2.64 1.36 -5.89
CA THR A 162 -1.35 1.33 -5.20
C THR A 162 -0.56 2.60 -5.54
N LEU A 163 -0.07 3.28 -4.51
CA LEU A 163 0.76 4.47 -4.55
C LEU A 163 2.10 4.18 -3.85
N LEU A 164 3.12 4.96 -4.19
CA LEU A 164 4.43 4.91 -3.56
C LEU A 164 5.00 6.32 -3.44
N ALA A 165 5.15 6.78 -2.21
CA ALA A 165 5.44 8.19 -1.93
C ALA A 165 6.35 8.37 -0.71
N PRO A 166 7.13 9.48 -0.66
CA PRO A 166 7.79 9.91 0.56
C PRO A 166 6.76 10.42 1.59
N ASP A 167 6.88 9.95 2.83
CA ASP A 167 6.08 10.33 3.99
C ASP A 167 6.97 10.87 5.13
N ASP A 168 6.33 11.49 6.13
CA ASP A 168 6.96 12.10 7.31
C ASP A 168 8.19 12.94 6.94
N TYR A 169 7.95 13.99 6.13
CA TYR A 169 9.03 14.82 5.62
C TYR A 169 8.70 16.30 5.70
N GLY A 170 9.60 17.06 6.34
CA GLY A 170 9.38 18.49 6.55
C GLY A 170 8.27 18.80 7.56
N GLY A 171 7.88 17.84 8.41
CA GLY A 171 6.79 17.96 9.38
C GLY A 171 5.39 17.80 8.78
N GLU A 172 5.30 17.27 7.57
CA GLU A 172 4.06 16.96 6.87
C GLU A 172 3.90 15.44 6.75
N TYR A 173 2.66 14.98 6.82
CA TYR A 173 2.27 13.58 6.61
C TYR A 173 1.45 13.42 5.34
N LEU A 174 1.45 12.20 4.79
CA LEU A 174 0.71 11.90 3.58
C LEU A 174 -0.80 11.91 3.78
N SER A 175 -1.48 12.46 2.77
CA SER A 175 -2.91 12.28 2.55
C SER A 175 -3.17 11.56 1.23
N VAL A 176 -4.17 10.69 1.20
CA VAL A 176 -4.64 9.99 0.00
C VAL A 176 -5.90 10.67 -0.50
N VAL A 177 -5.88 11.14 -1.74
CA VAL A 177 -6.97 11.91 -2.35
C VAL A 177 -7.58 11.15 -3.52
N LEU A 178 -8.89 10.94 -3.49
CA LEU A 178 -9.66 10.42 -4.62
C LEU A 178 -10.16 11.55 -5.50
N GLN A 179 -10.02 11.39 -6.80
CA GLN A 179 -10.50 12.35 -7.79
C GLN A 179 -11.44 11.69 -8.81
N ASP A 180 -12.39 12.47 -9.31
CA ASP A 180 -13.25 12.08 -10.43
C ASP A 180 -12.54 12.22 -11.79
N ALA A 181 -13.24 11.86 -12.88
CA ALA A 181 -12.70 11.95 -14.24
C ALA A 181 -12.36 13.40 -14.69
N ALA A 182 -12.89 14.42 -14.02
CA ALA A 182 -12.63 15.82 -14.30
C ALA A 182 -11.51 16.39 -13.40
N GLY A 183 -10.93 15.58 -12.51
CA GLY A 183 -9.89 15.97 -11.57
C GLY A 183 -10.41 16.65 -10.31
N ASN A 184 -11.73 16.65 -10.07
CA ASN A 184 -12.28 17.19 -8.82
C ASN A 184 -12.00 16.21 -7.68
N GLU A 185 -11.52 16.73 -6.55
CA GLU A 185 -11.41 15.99 -5.30
C GLU A 185 -12.81 15.54 -4.85
N LEU A 186 -12.96 14.23 -4.67
CA LEU A 186 -14.17 13.60 -4.13
C LEU A 186 -14.04 13.41 -2.63
N LEU A 187 -12.86 12.96 -2.18
CA LEU A 187 -12.58 12.64 -0.79
C LEU A 187 -11.06 12.62 -0.54
N ARG A 188 -10.68 12.77 0.73
CA ARG A 188 -9.29 12.81 1.24
C ARG A 188 -9.19 12.11 2.59
N GLU A 189 -8.35 11.10 2.70
CA GLU A 189 -8.02 10.44 3.97
C GLU A 189 -6.57 10.73 4.36
N SER A 190 -6.32 10.92 5.65
CA SER A 190 -4.97 10.92 6.22
C SER A 190 -4.56 9.47 6.51
N LEU A 191 -3.26 9.16 6.42
CA LEU A 191 -2.74 7.86 6.89
C LEU A 191 -2.64 7.79 8.43
N TYR A 192 -2.84 8.92 9.10
CA TYR A 192 -2.70 9.08 10.54
C TYR A 192 -3.95 9.75 11.11
N GLU A 193 -4.42 9.28 12.25
CA GLU A 193 -5.49 9.95 12.99
C GLU A 193 -5.00 11.32 13.53
N ASP A 194 -5.85 12.35 13.45
CA ASP A 194 -5.58 13.63 14.09
C ASP A 194 -5.66 13.45 15.62
N GLU A 195 -4.58 13.79 16.36
CA GLU A 195 -4.56 13.81 17.85
C GLU A 195 -5.56 14.80 18.48
#